data_AF-A4EKW9-F1
#
_entry.id   AF-A4EKW9-F1
#
_cell.length_a   1.000
_cell.length_b   1.000
_cell.length_c   1.000
_cell.angle_alpha   90.00
_cell.angle_beta   90.00
_cell.angle_gamma   90.00
#
_symmetry.space_group_name_H-M   'P 1'
#
loop_
_entity.id
_entity.type
_entity.pdbx_description
1 polymer ?
#
loop_
_entity_poly.entity_id
_entity_poly.type
_entity_poly.pdbx_seq_one_letter_code
_entity_poly.pdbx_strand_id
1 'polypeptide(L)' 'MKPVNLNQARKARSRAEAKAKADENAVRFGRTKAEKVLDATQAKQASDRLAQLKFEDD' A
#
# COMPACT_ATOMS: atom_id res chain seq x y z
N MET A 1 28.50 -24.89 10.40
CA MET A 1 27.61 -24.13 9.48
C MET A 1 26.51 -25.07 9.01
N LYS A 2 25.23 -24.74 9.21
CA LYS A 2 24.12 -25.59 8.71
C LYS A 2 24.04 -25.44 7.19
N PRO A 3 23.92 -26.54 6.42
CA PRO A 3 23.80 -26.46 4.98
C PRO A 3 22.50 -25.74 4.60
N VAL A 4 22.59 -24.73 3.73
CA VAL A 4 21.44 -23.97 3.27
C VAL A 4 20.81 -24.69 2.08
N ASN A 5 19.52 -24.99 2.18
CA ASN A 5 18.78 -25.58 1.07
C ASN A 5 18.39 -24.48 0.05
N LEU A 6 19.11 -24.43 -1.06
CA LEU A 6 18.89 -23.44 -2.12
C LEU A 6 17.51 -23.54 -2.77
N ASN A 7 16.90 -24.73 -2.81
CA ASN A 7 15.55 -24.90 -3.35
C ASN A 7 14.50 -24.24 -2.45
N GLN A 8 14.66 -24.33 -1.13
CA GLN A 8 13.78 -23.63 -0.19
C GLN A 8 13.94 -22.12 -0.32
N ALA A 9 15.17 -21.62 -0.45
CA ALA A 9 15.45 -20.19 -0.64
C ALA A 9 14.82 -19.65 -1.93
N ARG A 10 14.94 -20.37 -3.06
CA ARG A 10 14.30 -20.00 -4.33
C ARG A 10 12.77 -19.95 -4.21
N LYS A 11 12.16 -20.96 -3.58
CA LYS A 11 10.71 -21.01 -3.33
C LYS A 11 10.23 -19.89 -2.40
N ALA A 12 11.04 -19.52 -1.41
CA ALA A 12 10.73 -18.40 -0.53
C ALA A 12 10.72 -17.08 -1.31
N ARG A 13 11.74 -16.85 -2.15
CA ARG A 13 11.80 -15.66 -3.03
C ARG A 13 10.62 -15.59 -3.98
N SER A 14 10.31 -16.68 -4.70
CA SER A 14 9.20 -16.67 -5.67
C SER A 14 7.85 -16.41 -5.00
N ARG A 15 7.62 -16.94 -3.80
CA ARG A 15 6.40 -16.66 -3.02
C ARG A 15 6.33 -15.21 -2.55
N ALA A 16 7.44 -14.64 -2.11
CA ALA A 16 7.51 -13.25 -1.70
C ALA A 16 7.21 -12.31 -2.88
N GLU A 17 7.79 -12.56 -4.04
CA GLU A 17 7.52 -11.80 -5.27
C GLU A 17 6.06 -11.91 -5.71
N ALA A 18 5.49 -13.11 -5.67
CA ALA A 18 4.08 -13.33 -6.00
C ALA A 18 3.15 -12.58 -5.04
N LYS A 19 3.46 -12.58 -3.73
CA LYS A 19 2.70 -11.83 -2.72
C LYS A 19 2.77 -10.33 -2.96
N ALA A 20 3.95 -9.78 -3.20
CA ALA A 20 4.12 -8.35 -3.48
C ALA A 20 3.30 -7.90 -4.70
N LYS A 21 3.30 -8.69 -5.78
CA LYS A 21 2.47 -8.43 -6.97
C LYS A 21 0.97 -8.52 -6.67
N ALA A 22 0.55 -9.46 -5.84
CA ALA A 22 -0.84 -9.61 -5.44
C ALA A 22 -1.32 -8.40 -4.62
N ASP A 23 -0.51 -7.93 -3.67
CA ASP A 23 -0.81 -6.75 -2.85
C ASP A 23 -0.92 -5.49 -3.73
N GLU A 24 0.01 -5.33 -4.68
CA GLU A 24 -0.01 -4.23 -5.65
C GLU A 24 -1.27 -4.25 -6.53
N ASN A 25 -1.69 -5.43 -6.99
CA ASN A 25 -2.91 -5.60 -7.77
C ASN A 25 -4.18 -5.40 -6.94
N ALA A 26 -4.20 -5.81 -5.68
CA ALA A 26 -5.32 -5.56 -4.77
C ALA A 26 -5.54 -4.05 -4.57
N VAL A 27 -4.46 -3.29 -4.43
CA VAL A 27 -4.53 -1.82 -4.34
C VAL A 27 -5.04 -1.19 -5.64
N ARG A 28 -4.53 -1.62 -6.80
CA ARG A 28 -4.88 -1.03 -8.10
C ARG A 28 -6.27 -1.41 -8.59
N PHE A 29 -6.59 -2.69 -8.49
CA PHE A 29 -7.74 -3.31 -9.14
C PHE A 29 -8.76 -3.91 -8.16
N GLY A 30 -8.36 -4.18 -6.91
CA GLY A 30 -9.24 -4.79 -5.91
C GLY A 30 -10.16 -3.80 -5.20
N ARG A 31 -9.88 -2.48 -5.26
CA ARG A 31 -10.73 -1.47 -4.63
C ARG A 31 -12.00 -1.24 -5.44
N THR A 32 -13.14 -1.37 -4.78
CA THR A 32 -14.45 -1.02 -5.32
C THR A 32 -14.58 0.49 -5.54
N LYS A 33 -15.55 0.92 -6.37
CA LYS A 33 -15.83 2.35 -6.56
C LYS A 33 -16.18 3.05 -5.24
N ALA A 34 -16.92 2.39 -4.36
CA ALA A 34 -17.32 2.94 -3.06
C ALA A 34 -16.12 3.23 -2.16
N GLU A 35 -15.18 2.28 -2.06
CA GLU A 35 -13.95 2.44 -1.27
C GLU A 35 -13.08 3.58 -1.82
N LYS A 36 -12.95 3.69 -3.15
CA LYS A 36 -12.21 4.80 -3.77
C LYS A 36 -12.81 6.16 -3.44
N VAL A 37 -14.14 6.28 -3.43
CA VAL A 37 -14.85 7.52 -3.09
C VAL A 37 -14.69 7.86 -1.60
N LEU A 38 -14.76 6.86 -0.73
CA LEU A 38 -14.54 7.02 0.71
C LEU A 38 -13.12 7.54 0.97
N ASP A 39 -12.10 6.87 0.43
CA ASP A 39 -10.69 7.27 0.56
C ASP A 39 -10.47 8.71 0.06
N ALA A 40 -11.02 9.05 -1.12
CA ALA A 40 -10.88 10.39 -1.68
C ALA A 40 -11.54 11.46 -0.80
N THR A 41 -12.71 11.15 -0.24
CA THR A 41 -13.43 12.06 0.66
C THR A 41 -12.66 12.29 1.96
N GLN A 42 -12.14 11.20 2.55
CA GLN A 42 -11.30 11.27 3.75
C GLN A 42 -10.00 12.04 3.50
N ALA A 43 -9.33 11.78 2.37
CA ALA A 43 -8.12 12.49 1.97
C ALA A 43 -8.38 14.00 1.81
N LYS A 44 -9.50 14.37 1.19
CA LYS A 44 -9.92 15.77 1.05
C LYS A 44 -10.20 16.42 2.41
N GLN A 45 -10.95 15.76 3.28
CA GLN A 45 -11.21 16.27 4.63
C GLN A 45 -9.91 16.49 5.41
N ALA A 46 -8.97 15.55 5.30
CA ALA A 46 -7.66 15.66 5.93
C ALA A 46 -6.85 16.82 5.34
N SER A 47 -6.85 17.01 4.02
CA SER A 47 -6.14 18.15 3.39
C SER A 47 -6.75 19.49 3.77
N ASP A 48 -8.08 19.58 3.77
CA ASP A 48 -8.81 20.80 4.14
C ASP A 48 -8.54 21.14 5.61
N ARG A 49 -8.56 20.12 6.49
CA ARG A 49 -8.23 20.29 7.91
C ARG A 49 -6.78 20.73 8.11
N LEU A 50 -5.84 20.15 7.37
CA LEU A 50 -4.44 20.56 7.43
C LEU A 50 -4.26 21.99 6.92
N ALA A 51 -4.93 22.38 5.84
CA ALA A 51 -4.90 23.73 5.32
C ALA A 51 -5.43 24.74 6.33
N GLN A 52 -6.53 24.44 7.03
CA GLN A 52 -7.06 25.29 8.10
C GLN A 52 -6.08 25.47 9.26
N LEU A 53 -5.24 24.47 9.53
CA LEU A 53 -4.25 24.50 10.61
C LEU A 53 -2.92 25.15 10.17
N LYS A 54 -2.71 25.41 8.88
CA LYS A 54 -1.55 26.16 8.43
C LYS A 54 -1.77 27.62 8.77
N PHE A 55 -0.97 28.12 9.70
CA PHE A 55 -0.75 29.55 9.89
C PHE A 55 0.20 29.99 8.77
N GLU A 56 -0.23 30.97 7.97
CA GLU A 56 0.71 31.70 7.12
C GLU A 56 1.50 32.61 8.07
N ASP A 57 2.68 32.16 8.49
CA ASP A 57 3.64 33.03 9.16
C ASP A 57 4.16 34.02 8.11
N ASP A 58 3.63 35.24 8.11
CA ASP A 58 4.20 36.43 7.43
C ASP A 58 5.55 36.84 8.06
#